data_AF-A0A256L908-F1
#
_entry.id   AF-A0A256L908-F1
#
_cell.length_a   1.000
_cell.length_b   1.000
_cell.length_c   1.000
_cell.angle_alpha   90.00
_cell.angle_beta   90.00
_cell.angle_gamma   90.00
#
_symmetry.space_group_name_H-M   'P 1'
#
loop_
_entity.id
_entity.type
_entity.pdbx_description
1 polymer ?
#
loop_
_entity_poly.entity_id
_entity_poly.type
_entity_poly.pdbx_seq_one_letter_code
_entity_poly.pdbx_strand_id
1 'polypeptide(L)' 'MLEDLPNFYKWNQPYDILNTLNSVKFTDKYGIKHIAGTTLLFKVDGRYVLPNKEDEVQYIGNGRWQIKVSDIHIKG' A
#
# COMPACT_ATOMS: atom_id res chain seq x y z
N MET A 1 14.00 14.84 11.87
CA MET A 1 14.41 13.50 11.41
C MET A 1 13.28 12.98 10.54
N LEU A 2 13.57 12.76 9.26
CA LEU A 2 12.63 12.20 8.27
C LEU A 2 12.76 10.66 8.19
N GLU A 3 13.58 10.08 9.07
CA GLU A 3 14.06 8.69 9.01
C GLU A 3 13.04 7.66 9.49
N ASP A 4 11.96 8.09 10.16
CA ASP A 4 10.88 7.21 10.62
C ASP A 4 9.74 7.05 9.60
N LEU A 5 9.81 7.71 8.44
CA LEU A 5 8.80 7.57 7.39
C LEU A 5 9.17 6.45 6.41
N PRO A 6 8.28 5.47 6.15
CA PRO A 6 8.50 4.41 5.19
C PRO A 6 8.78 4.99 3.80
N ASN A 7 9.88 4.54 3.22
CA ASN A 7 10.19 4.83 1.83
C ASN A 7 9.24 4.04 0.94
N PHE A 8 8.24 4.70 0.37
CA PHE A 8 7.22 4.10 -0.48
C PHE A 8 7.75 3.46 -1.77
N TYR A 9 8.99 3.80 -2.19
CA TYR A 9 9.65 3.14 -3.31
C TYR A 9 10.26 1.78 -2.93
N LYS A 10 10.16 1.35 -1.67
CA LYS A 10 10.46 -0.01 -1.22
C LYS A 10 9.17 -0.80 -0.99
N TRP A 11 9.29 -2.11 -0.82
CA TRP A 11 8.22 -2.94 -0.31
C TRP A 11 7.92 -2.59 1.15
N ASN A 12 6.66 -2.37 1.47
CA ASN A 12 6.18 -2.03 2.80
C ASN A 12 4.89 -2.81 3.11
N GLN A 13 4.58 -2.99 4.38
CA GLN A 13 3.25 -3.45 4.77
C GLN A 13 2.25 -2.30 4.56
N PRO A 14 1.01 -2.57 4.11
CA PRO A 14 -0.01 -1.55 3.92
C PRO A 14 -0.25 -0.66 5.16
N TYR A 15 -0.07 -1.21 6.36
CA TYR A 15 -0.24 -0.49 7.62
C TYR A 15 0.85 0.58 7.84
N ASP A 16 2.09 0.33 7.44
CA ASP A 16 3.18 1.30 7.55
C ASP A 16 2.91 2.54 6.68
N ILE A 17 2.28 2.30 5.52
CA ILE A 17 1.81 3.36 4.61
C ILE A 17 0.73 4.21 5.27
N LEU A 18 -0.25 3.58 5.94
CA LEU A 18 -1.37 4.27 6.58
C LEU A 18 -0.89 5.27 7.65
N ASN A 19 0.03 4.85 8.52
CA ASN A 19 0.55 5.70 9.60
C ASN A 19 1.21 6.97 9.07
N THR A 20 1.79 6.89 7.87
CA THR A 20 2.45 8.01 7.21
C THR A 20 1.46 8.93 6.50
N LEU A 21 0.41 8.36 5.90
CA LEU A 21 -0.54 9.10 5.08
C LEU A 21 -1.69 9.74 5.87
N ASN A 22 -1.91 9.35 7.13
CA ASN A 22 -2.96 9.91 8.00
C ASN A 22 -2.85 11.45 8.19
N SER A 23 -1.70 12.05 7.83
CA SER A 23 -1.47 13.49 7.89
C SER A 23 -1.93 14.27 6.65
N VAL A 24 -2.14 13.62 5.49
CA VAL A 24 -2.30 14.36 4.23
C VAL A 24 -3.41 13.79 3.34
N LYS A 25 -4.35 14.66 2.91
CA LYS A 25 -5.48 14.36 2.02
C LYS A 25 -4.99 13.93 0.62
N PHE A 26 -4.53 12.70 0.50
CA PHE A 26 -3.82 12.19 -0.68
C PHE A 26 -4.34 10.82 -1.10
N THR A 27 -5.62 10.75 -1.47
CA THR A 27 -6.21 9.49 -1.89
C THR A 27 -6.02 9.28 -3.39
N ASP A 28 -6.68 10.04 -4.27
CA ASP A 28 -6.64 9.72 -5.70
C ASP A 28 -5.33 10.04 -6.41
N LYS A 29 -4.62 11.11 -6.02
CA LYS A 29 -3.36 11.53 -6.68
C LYS A 29 -2.26 10.46 -6.60
N TYR A 30 -2.25 9.66 -5.53
CA TYR A 30 -1.25 8.63 -5.29
C TYR A 30 -1.79 7.22 -5.52
N GLY A 31 -3.01 7.08 -6.05
CA GLY A 31 -3.60 5.78 -6.32
C GLY A 31 -3.91 5.00 -5.05
N ILE A 32 -4.29 5.67 -3.96
CA ILE A 32 -4.70 5.03 -2.70
C ILE A 32 -6.15 5.42 -2.39
N LYS A 33 -7.00 4.47 -2.02
CA LYS A 33 -8.34 4.79 -1.50
C LYS A 33 -8.52 4.28 -0.09
N HIS A 34 -9.00 5.15 0.77
CA HIS A 34 -9.44 4.80 2.10
C HIS A 34 -10.94 4.50 2.05
N ILE A 35 -11.34 3.31 2.51
CA ILE A 35 -12.73 2.85 2.45
C ILE A 35 -13.39 2.87 3.82
N ALA A 36 -12.69 2.42 4.87
CA ALA A 36 -13.09 2.53 6.27
C ALA A 36 -11.94 2.09 7.20
N GLY A 37 -11.91 2.60 8.43
CA GLY A 37 -10.98 2.14 9.48
C GLY A 37 -9.51 2.26 9.07
N THR A 38 -8.80 1.15 9.01
CA THR A 38 -7.38 1.08 8.59
C THR A 38 -7.20 0.44 7.20
N THR A 39 -8.30 0.29 6.44
CA THR A 39 -8.28 -0.40 5.15
C THR A 39 -7.90 0.54 4.01
N LEU A 40 -6.82 0.19 3.29
CA LEU A 40 -6.33 0.89 2.12
C LEU A 40 -6.46 0.03 0.87
N LEU A 41 -6.98 0.62 -0.20
CA LEU A 41 -6.93 0.07 -1.55
C LEU A 41 -5.81 0.74 -2.33
N PHE A 42 -5.10 -0.03 -3.15
CA PHE A 42 -3.99 0.45 -3.97
C PHE A 42 -4.31 0.30 -5.46
N LYS A 43 -3.95 1.29 -6.27
CA LYS A 43 -4.18 1.28 -7.71
C LYS A 43 -3.12 0.43 -8.42
N VAL A 44 -3.50 -0.79 -8.77
CA VAL A 44 -2.70 -1.78 -9.51
C VAL A 44 -3.34 -1.99 -10.88
N ASP A 45 -2.57 -1.82 -11.96
CA ASP A 45 -3.04 -1.96 -13.34
C ASP A 45 -4.36 -1.22 -13.64
N GLY A 46 -4.49 -0.02 -13.06
CA GLY A 46 -5.65 0.85 -13.25
C GLY A 46 -6.86 0.55 -12.36
N ARG A 47 -6.83 -0.53 -11.56
CA ARG A 47 -7.92 -0.93 -10.64
C ARG A 47 -7.48 -0.78 -9.20
N TYR A 48 -8.42 -0.50 -8.30
CA TYR A 48 -8.15 -0.47 -6.87
C TYR A 48 -8.25 -1.89 -6.31
N VAL A 49 -7.18 -2.35 -5.67
CA VAL A 49 -7.04 -3.70 -5.13
C VAL A 49 -6.81 -3.61 -3.62
N LEU A 50 -7.49 -4.49 -2.87
CA LEU A 50 -7.26 -4.69 -1.45
C LEU A 50 -6.17 -5.76 -1.28
N PRO A 51 -4.97 -5.41 -0.78
CA PRO A 51 -3.95 -6.41 -0.44
C PRO A 51 -4.43 -7.31 0.71
N ASN A 52 -3.96 -8.56 0.73
CA ASN A 52 -4.11 -9.43 1.89
C ASN A 52 -3.24 -8.94 3.06
N LYS A 53 -3.47 -9.50 4.24
CA LYS A 53 -2.80 -9.08 5.48
C LYS A 53 -1.26 -9.18 5.40
N GLU A 54 -0.76 -10.20 4.70
CA GLU A 54 0.68 -10.49 4.61
C GLU A 54 1.31 -9.94 3.31
N ASP A 55 0.51 -9.33 2.42
CA ASP A 55 0.99 -8.82 1.14
C ASP A 55 1.77 -7.53 1.34
N GLU A 56 2.85 -7.36 0.60
CA GLU A 56 3.62 -6.11 0.59
C GLU A 56 3.23 -5.24 -0.60
N VAL A 57 3.29 -3.92 -0.42
CA VAL A 57 3.01 -2.93 -1.46
C VAL A 57 4.24 -2.06 -1.76
N GLN A 58 4.41 -1.69 -3.03
CA GLN A 58 5.47 -0.79 -3.47
C GLN A 58 4.90 0.25 -4.43
N TYR A 59 5.24 1.52 -4.23
CA TYR A 59 4.91 2.59 -5.16
C TYR A 59 5.88 2.59 -6.33
N ILE A 60 5.35 2.51 -7.54
CA ILE A 60 6.15 2.49 -8.78
C ILE A 60 6.03 3.79 -9.58
N GLY A 61 5.39 4.82 -9.00
CA GLY A 61 5.21 6.13 -9.63
C GLY A 61 3.85 6.32 -10.31
N ASN A 62 3.52 7.58 -10.61
CA ASN A 62 2.30 7.98 -11.33
C ASN A 62 0.98 7.44 -10.76
N GLY A 63 0.88 7.37 -9.43
CA GLY A 63 -0.30 6.84 -8.76
C GLY A 63 -0.52 5.34 -8.96
N ARG A 64 0.55 4.58 -9.24
CA ARG A 64 0.51 3.12 -9.45
C ARG A 64 1.32 2.39 -8.40
N TRP A 65 0.83 1.22 -8.06
CA TRP A 65 1.41 0.33 -7.06
C TRP A 65 1.59 -1.07 -7.64
N GLN A 66 2.51 -1.81 -7.03
CA GLN A 66 2.61 -3.26 -7.17
C GLN A 66 2.28 -3.92 -5.84
N ILE A 67 1.75 -5.13 -5.92
CA ILE A 67 1.51 -6.00 -4.77
C ILE A 67 2.39 -7.22 -4.95
N LYS A 68 3.20 -7.49 -3.94
CA LYS A 68 3.94 -8.74 -3.83
C LYS A 68 3.09 -9.68 -2.99
N VAL A 69 2.48 -10.64 -3.67
CA VAL A 69 1.65 -11.67 -3.03
C VAL A 69 2.58 -12.56 -2.21
N SER A 70 2.31 -12.68 -0.92
CA SER A 70 3.00 -13.67 -0.09
C SER A 70 2.50 -15.05 -0.51
N ASP A 71 3.38 -15.89 -1.05
CA ASP A 71 3.04 -17.28 -1.36
C ASP A 71 2.58 -17.97 -0.06
N ILE A 72 1.29 -18.29 0.01
CA ILE A 72 0.76 -19.19 1.03
C ILE A 72 1.51 -20.51 0.82
N HIS A 73 2.41 -20.84 1.74
CA HIS A 73 2.92 -22.19 1.89
C HIS A 73 1.71 -23.06 2.24
N ILE A 74 1.05 -23.63 1.23
CA ILE A 74 0.16 -24.76 1.43
C ILE A 74 1.09 -25.91 1.82
N LYS A 75 1.24 -26.13 3.13
CA LYS A 75 1.76 -27.40 3.62
C LYS A 75 0.75 -28.45 3.18
N GLY A 76 1.14 -29.21 2.14
CA GLY A 76 0.48 -30.47 1.81
C GLY A 76 0.64 -31.51 2.91
#